data_AF-A0A7V8BGK8-F1
#
_entry.id   AF-A0A7V8BGK8-F1
#
_cell.length_a   1.000
_cell.length_b   1.000
_cell.length_c   1.000
_cell.angle_alpha   90.00
_cell.angle_beta   90.00
_cell.angle_gamma   90.00
#
_symmetry.space_group_name_H-M   'P 1'
#
loop_
_entity.id
_entity.type
_entity.pdbx_description
1 polymer ?
#
loop_
_entity_poly.entity_id
_entity_poly.type
_entity_poly.pdbx_seq_one_letter_code
_entity_poly.pdbx_strand_id
1 'polypeptide(L)'
;MPSTAAQLSALLRERILFLDGAMGTMIQGYHLDEAGFRGQLCAHHDHALKGNNDLLCLTQPELVKEIHHAYLEAGADIIETNSFGATRIALADYHMSDRAYAINLAAARLARECADAWNARTPEKPRFVAGALGPTNRTASISPDVNDPGKRNVNFEQLFLAYREAAQGLMEGGADLLMVETIFDTLNAKA
;
A
#
# COMPACT_ATOMS: atom_id res chain seq x y z
N MET A 1 -27.41 3.08 -4.61
CA MET A 1 -26.82 2.34 -3.47
C MET A 1 -26.14 3.36 -2.56
N PRO A 2 -26.08 3.12 -1.23
CA PRO A 2 -25.33 3.99 -0.32
C PRO A 2 -23.87 4.08 -0.75
N SER A 3 -23.20 5.20 -0.44
CA SER A 3 -21.75 5.33 -0.68
C SER A 3 -20.98 4.37 0.24
N THR A 4 -19.76 3.99 -0.14
CA THR A 4 -18.88 3.17 0.70
C THR A 4 -18.72 3.76 2.10
N ALA A 5 -18.52 5.08 2.20
CA ALA A 5 -18.41 5.77 3.49
C ALA A 5 -19.67 5.62 4.36
N ALA A 6 -20.86 5.69 3.77
CA ALA A 6 -22.12 5.50 4.50
C ALA A 6 -22.29 4.05 4.96
N GLN A 7 -21.91 3.07 4.12
CA GLN A 7 -21.97 1.66 4.46
C GLN A 7 -21.00 1.29 5.58
N LEU A 8 -19.73 1.73 5.49
CA LEU A 8 -18.73 1.56 6.54
C LEU A 8 -19.19 2.21 7.85
N SER A 9 -19.70 3.44 7.80
CA SER A 9 -20.19 4.16 9.00
C SER A 9 -21.36 3.45 9.67
N ALA A 10 -22.26 2.83 8.90
CA ALA A 10 -23.36 2.04 9.45
C ALA A 10 -22.84 0.78 10.14
N LEU A 11 -21.97 0.01 9.46
CA LEU A 11 -21.39 -1.22 10.01
C LEU A 11 -20.59 -0.97 11.29
N LEU A 12 -19.80 0.10 11.34
CA LEU A 12 -19.01 0.49 12.51
C LEU A 12 -19.87 0.84 13.74
N ARG A 13 -21.15 1.21 13.55
CA ARG A 13 -22.09 1.43 14.67
C ARG A 13 -22.72 0.14 15.17
N GLU A 14 -22.76 -0.89 14.34
CA GLU A 14 -23.43 -2.15 14.63
C GLU A 14 -22.46 -3.22 15.17
N ARG A 15 -21.21 -3.21 14.69
CA ARG A 15 -20.20 -4.20 15.07
C ARG A 15 -18.78 -3.70 14.90
N ILE A 16 -17.84 -4.42 15.51
CA ILE A 16 -16.40 -4.28 15.26
C ILE A 16 -16.11 -4.77 13.84
N LEU A 17 -15.31 -3.99 13.11
CA LEU A 17 -14.71 -4.38 11.84
C LEU A 17 -13.26 -4.78 12.06
N PHE A 18 -12.82 -5.86 11.42
CA PHE A 18 -11.44 -6.34 11.48
C PHE A 18 -10.66 -5.85 10.27
N LEU A 19 -9.56 -5.15 10.53
CA LEU A 19 -8.50 -4.92 9.55
C LEU A 19 -7.66 -6.21 9.40
N ASP A 20 -7.05 -6.42 8.26
CA ASP A 20 -6.13 -7.53 8.04
C ASP A 20 -4.81 -7.36 8.83
N GLY A 21 -3.88 -8.30 8.60
CA GLY A 21 -2.60 -8.34 9.30
C GLY A 21 -1.43 -7.95 8.39
N ALA A 22 -0.22 -8.16 8.91
CA ALA A 22 1.01 -7.76 8.24
C ALA A 22 1.23 -8.51 6.89
N MET A 23 1.11 -7.78 5.78
CA MET A 23 1.48 -8.23 4.43
C MET A 23 2.96 -8.63 4.35
N GLY A 24 3.86 -7.80 4.89
CA GLY A 24 5.30 -8.05 4.87
C GLY A 24 5.72 -9.35 5.58
N THR A 25 5.07 -9.69 6.70
CA THR A 25 5.32 -10.94 7.42
C THR A 25 4.90 -12.16 6.59
N MET A 26 3.76 -12.08 5.91
CA MET A 26 3.30 -13.15 5.02
C MET A 26 4.26 -13.34 3.85
N ILE A 27 4.71 -12.25 3.21
CA ILE A 27 5.70 -12.29 2.11
C ILE A 27 7.01 -12.95 2.56
N GLN A 28 7.50 -12.66 3.77
CA GLN A 28 8.73 -13.26 4.30
C GLN A 28 8.67 -14.80 4.34
N GLY A 29 7.48 -15.38 4.57
CA GLY A 29 7.25 -16.83 4.58
C GLY A 29 7.46 -17.51 3.22
N TYR A 30 7.42 -16.77 2.12
CA TYR A 30 7.67 -17.30 0.76
C TYR A 30 9.16 -17.36 0.42
N HIS A 31 10.04 -16.80 1.26
CA HIS A 31 11.50 -16.85 1.09
C HIS A 31 12.02 -16.42 -0.30
N LEU A 32 11.38 -15.41 -0.90
CA LEU A 32 11.75 -14.92 -2.22
C LEU A 32 13.22 -14.45 -2.27
N ASP A 33 13.91 -14.86 -3.33
CA ASP A 33 15.23 -14.34 -3.69
C ASP A 33 15.11 -13.14 -4.64
N GLU A 34 16.26 -12.62 -5.09
CA GLU A 34 16.31 -11.46 -5.99
C GLU A 34 15.54 -11.72 -7.30
N ALA A 35 15.63 -12.95 -7.85
CA ALA A 35 14.89 -13.32 -9.06
C ALA A 35 13.37 -13.36 -8.80
N GLY A 36 12.96 -13.83 -7.62
CA GLY A 36 11.58 -13.80 -7.15
C GLY A 36 11.01 -12.39 -7.09
N PHE A 37 11.74 -11.42 -6.55
CA PHE A 37 11.29 -10.02 -6.51
C PHE A 37 11.23 -9.38 -7.90
N ARG A 38 12.21 -9.66 -8.76
CA ARG A 38 12.28 -9.12 -10.12
C ARG A 38 11.15 -9.60 -11.02
N GLY A 39 10.79 -10.88 -10.90
CA GLY A 39 9.98 -11.56 -11.88
C GLY A 39 10.52 -11.38 -13.30
N GLN A 40 9.66 -11.57 -14.30
CA GLN A 40 10.04 -11.34 -15.70
C GLN A 40 10.11 -9.84 -16.04
N LEU A 41 9.24 -9.03 -15.42
CA LEU A 41 9.09 -7.60 -15.72
C LEU A 41 10.35 -6.80 -15.41
N CYS A 42 11.07 -7.16 -14.35
CA CYS A 42 12.26 -6.43 -13.89
C CYS A 42 13.54 -7.29 -13.94
N ALA A 43 13.57 -8.34 -14.78
CA ALA A 43 14.69 -9.26 -14.89
C ALA A 43 16.04 -8.54 -15.11
N HIS A 44 16.04 -7.50 -15.94
CA HIS A 44 17.23 -6.71 -16.31
C HIS A 44 17.38 -5.39 -15.56
N HIS A 45 16.70 -5.19 -14.41
CA HIS A 45 16.86 -3.95 -13.64
C HIS A 45 18.26 -3.85 -13.01
N ASP A 46 18.95 -2.74 -13.15
CA ASP A 46 20.37 -2.67 -12.78
C ASP A 46 20.64 -2.61 -11.27
N HIS A 47 19.61 -2.51 -10.43
CA HIS A 47 19.71 -2.38 -8.98
C HIS A 47 19.00 -3.52 -8.27
N ALA A 48 19.43 -3.84 -7.04
CA ALA A 48 18.79 -4.87 -6.22
C ALA A 48 17.33 -4.49 -5.93
N LEU A 49 16.41 -5.44 -6.06
CA LEU A 49 14.97 -5.25 -5.82
C LEU A 49 14.43 -6.09 -4.66
N LYS A 50 15.23 -7.04 -4.14
CA LYS A 50 14.87 -7.77 -2.94
C LYS A 50 14.59 -6.80 -1.78
N GLY A 51 13.41 -6.96 -1.17
CA GLY A 51 12.92 -6.09 -0.10
C GLY A 51 11.93 -5.02 -0.56
N ASN A 52 11.80 -4.77 -1.87
CA ASN A 52 10.73 -3.94 -2.42
C ASN A 52 9.43 -4.75 -2.49
N ASN A 53 8.74 -4.90 -1.37
CA ASN A 53 7.51 -5.68 -1.29
C ASN A 53 6.40 -5.09 -2.18
N ASP A 54 6.34 -3.76 -2.33
CA ASP A 54 5.34 -3.08 -3.15
C ASP A 54 5.43 -3.50 -4.63
N LEU A 55 6.64 -3.77 -5.14
CA LEU A 55 6.87 -4.26 -6.50
C LEU A 55 6.17 -5.60 -6.80
N LEU A 56 5.94 -6.43 -5.78
CA LEU A 56 5.30 -7.75 -5.95
C LEU A 56 3.88 -7.63 -6.50
N CYS A 57 3.22 -6.47 -6.37
CA CYS A 57 1.95 -6.20 -7.04
C CYS A 57 2.04 -6.27 -8.57
N LEU A 58 3.23 -6.06 -9.14
CA LEU A 58 3.49 -6.15 -10.58
C LEU A 58 4.17 -7.47 -10.96
N THR A 59 5.11 -7.95 -10.13
CA THR A 59 5.97 -9.08 -10.49
C THR A 59 5.47 -10.42 -9.98
N GLN A 60 4.67 -10.44 -8.91
CA GLN A 60 4.11 -11.62 -8.26
C GLN A 60 2.63 -11.41 -7.85
N PRO A 61 1.73 -11.00 -8.77
CA PRO A 61 0.36 -10.61 -8.42
C PRO A 61 -0.44 -11.74 -7.75
N GLU A 62 -0.23 -12.99 -8.17
CA GLU A 62 -0.93 -14.15 -7.60
C GLU A 62 -0.53 -14.42 -6.13
N LEU A 63 0.75 -14.22 -5.79
CA LEU A 63 1.22 -14.31 -4.40
C LEU A 63 0.54 -13.24 -3.52
N VAL A 64 0.42 -12.01 -4.03
CA VAL A 64 -0.26 -10.92 -3.30
C VAL A 64 -1.75 -11.24 -3.09
N LYS A 65 -2.43 -11.76 -4.13
CA LYS A 65 -3.83 -12.22 -4.02
C LYS A 65 -4.00 -13.35 -3.02
N GLU A 66 -3.08 -14.32 -2.99
CA GLU A 66 -3.09 -15.42 -2.04
C GLU A 66 -3.07 -14.90 -0.60
N ILE A 67 -2.22 -13.90 -0.31
CA ILE A 67 -2.15 -13.27 1.02
C ILE A 67 -3.46 -12.53 1.36
N HIS A 68 -4.03 -11.75 0.44
CA HIS A 68 -5.32 -11.12 0.67
C HIS A 68 -6.42 -12.15 0.96
N HIS A 69 -6.48 -13.24 0.19
CA HIS A 69 -7.43 -14.32 0.41
C HIS A 69 -7.25 -14.99 1.77
N ALA A 70 -6.02 -15.21 2.23
CA ALA A 70 -5.76 -15.77 3.55
C ALA A 70 -6.34 -14.89 4.68
N TYR A 71 -6.20 -13.56 4.58
CA TYR A 71 -6.81 -12.65 5.57
C TYR A 71 -8.33 -12.57 5.46
N LEU A 72 -8.88 -12.57 4.25
CA LEU A 72 -10.33 -12.59 4.03
C LEU A 72 -10.96 -13.89 4.57
N GLU A 73 -10.28 -15.02 4.41
CA GLU A 73 -10.66 -16.32 4.97
C GLU A 73 -10.57 -16.35 6.50
N ALA A 74 -9.54 -15.73 7.06
CA ALA A 74 -9.41 -15.54 8.51
C ALA A 74 -10.47 -14.58 9.09
N GLY A 75 -11.19 -13.85 8.23
CA GLY A 75 -12.35 -13.05 8.61
C GLY A 75 -12.17 -11.54 8.57
N ALA A 76 -11.10 -11.03 7.93
CA ALA A 76 -10.93 -9.59 7.70
C ALA A 76 -12.16 -8.97 6.99
N ASP A 77 -12.56 -7.80 7.47
CA ASP A 77 -13.59 -6.96 6.86
C ASP A 77 -12.97 -5.89 5.95
N ILE A 78 -11.75 -5.45 6.27
CA ILE A 78 -10.99 -4.46 5.51
C ILE A 78 -9.62 -5.07 5.24
N ILE A 79 -9.19 -5.06 3.99
CA ILE A 79 -7.84 -5.46 3.59
C ILE A 79 -7.05 -4.25 3.12
N GLU A 80 -5.80 -4.15 3.53
CA GLU A 80 -4.88 -3.11 3.10
C GLU A 80 -4.25 -3.46 1.75
N THR A 81 -4.03 -2.47 0.89
CA THR A 81 -3.25 -2.66 -0.33
C THR A 81 -1.77 -2.87 0.01
N ASN A 82 -1.07 -3.71 -0.76
CA ASN A 82 0.40 -3.82 -0.66
C ASN A 82 1.09 -2.62 -1.33
N SER A 83 0.99 -1.45 -0.67
CA SER A 83 1.45 -0.15 -1.18
C SER A 83 2.09 0.76 -0.12
N PHE A 84 2.49 0.20 1.03
CA PHE A 84 3.10 0.93 2.15
C PHE A 84 4.25 1.85 1.70
N GLY A 85 5.14 1.34 0.85
CA GLY A 85 6.32 2.03 0.33
C GLY A 85 6.16 2.57 -1.09
N ALA A 86 4.97 2.47 -1.70
CA ALA A 86 4.73 2.75 -3.12
C ALA A 86 4.68 4.26 -3.46
N THR A 87 5.63 5.06 -2.97
CA THR A 87 5.75 6.48 -3.32
C THR A 87 7.01 6.73 -4.14
N ARG A 88 7.05 7.79 -4.96
CA ARG A 88 8.26 8.13 -5.72
C ARG A 88 9.50 8.30 -4.84
N ILE A 89 9.30 8.80 -3.63
CA ILE A 89 10.35 9.06 -2.63
C ILE A 89 10.95 7.76 -2.12
N ALA A 90 10.12 6.81 -1.67
CA ALA A 90 10.60 5.53 -1.15
C ALA A 90 11.14 4.63 -2.27
N LEU A 91 10.48 4.61 -3.44
CA LEU A 91 10.94 3.84 -4.60
C LEU A 91 12.24 4.38 -5.22
N ALA A 92 12.69 5.57 -4.84
CA ALA A 92 13.98 6.09 -5.28
C ALA A 92 15.15 5.21 -4.80
N ASP A 93 15.05 4.59 -3.63
CA ASP A 93 16.07 3.67 -3.09
C ASP A 93 16.25 2.43 -3.98
N TYR A 94 15.22 2.08 -4.78
CA TYR A 94 15.23 0.99 -5.75
C TYR A 94 15.36 1.47 -7.20
N HIS A 95 15.58 2.77 -7.43
CA HIS A 95 15.60 3.37 -8.77
C HIS A 95 14.31 3.13 -9.57
N MET A 96 13.15 3.21 -8.89
CA MET A 96 11.81 2.94 -9.44
C MET A 96 10.79 4.07 -9.18
N SER A 97 11.26 5.31 -8.99
CA SER A 97 10.38 6.45 -8.71
C SER A 97 9.29 6.67 -9.77
N ASP A 98 9.49 6.24 -11.01
CA ASP A 98 8.52 6.31 -12.11
C ASP A 98 7.44 5.22 -12.05
N ARG A 99 7.59 4.22 -11.17
CA ARG A 99 6.65 3.10 -11.02
C ARG A 99 5.59 3.32 -9.94
N ALA A 100 5.68 4.40 -9.15
CA ALA A 100 4.80 4.65 -8.02
C ALA A 100 3.32 4.54 -8.38
N TYR A 101 2.85 5.30 -9.38
CA TYR A 101 1.46 5.23 -9.84
C TYR A 101 1.05 3.81 -10.26
N ALA A 102 1.88 3.14 -11.08
CA ALA A 102 1.57 1.81 -11.61
C ALA A 102 1.47 0.75 -10.51
N ILE A 103 2.34 0.82 -9.50
CA ILE A 103 2.32 -0.08 -8.34
C ILE A 103 1.05 0.15 -7.51
N ASN A 104 0.70 1.40 -7.19
CA ASN A 104 -0.52 1.69 -6.42
C ASN A 104 -1.79 1.25 -7.15
N LEU A 105 -1.86 1.50 -8.46
CA LEU A 105 -2.98 1.05 -9.30
C LEU A 105 -3.12 -0.47 -9.28
N ALA A 106 -2.01 -1.20 -9.42
CA ALA A 106 -2.02 -2.66 -9.36
C ALA A 106 -2.39 -3.16 -7.97
N ALA A 107 -1.80 -2.60 -6.90
CA ALA A 107 -2.06 -2.99 -5.52
C ALA A 107 -3.56 -2.87 -5.17
N ALA A 108 -4.19 -1.73 -5.51
CA ALA A 108 -5.62 -1.53 -5.30
C ALA A 108 -6.48 -2.48 -6.13
N ARG A 109 -6.12 -2.74 -7.39
CA ARG A 109 -6.86 -3.69 -8.24
C ARG A 109 -6.82 -5.12 -7.71
N LEU A 110 -5.66 -5.59 -7.25
CA LEU A 110 -5.50 -6.93 -6.70
C LEU A 110 -6.35 -7.09 -5.44
N ALA A 111 -6.29 -6.14 -4.51
CA ALA A 111 -7.12 -6.15 -3.31
C ALA A 111 -8.62 -6.07 -3.65
N ARG A 112 -9.02 -5.21 -4.60
CA ARG A 112 -10.41 -5.07 -5.06
C ARG A 112 -10.95 -6.36 -5.67
N GLU A 113 -10.18 -7.03 -6.51
CA GLU A 113 -10.54 -8.33 -7.10
C GLU A 113 -10.80 -9.37 -5.99
N CYS A 114 -9.91 -9.44 -4.99
CA CYS A 114 -10.09 -10.34 -3.86
C CYS A 114 -11.34 -9.99 -3.04
N ALA A 115 -11.54 -8.71 -2.71
CA ALA A 115 -12.69 -8.25 -1.93
C ALA A 115 -14.01 -8.50 -2.68
N ASP A 116 -14.07 -8.27 -3.99
CA ASP A 116 -15.25 -8.54 -4.83
C ASP A 116 -15.57 -10.02 -4.91
N ALA A 117 -14.56 -10.88 -5.07
CA ALA A 117 -14.76 -12.32 -5.07
C ALA A 117 -15.37 -12.80 -3.74
N TRP A 118 -14.93 -12.25 -2.61
CA TRP A 118 -15.48 -12.60 -1.30
C TRP A 118 -16.88 -12.00 -1.06
N ASN A 119 -17.12 -10.78 -1.52
CA ASN A 119 -18.44 -10.14 -1.49
C ASN A 119 -19.47 -10.93 -2.31
N ALA A 120 -19.08 -11.46 -3.46
CA ALA A 120 -19.94 -12.33 -4.26
C ALA A 120 -20.23 -13.67 -3.55
N ARG A 121 -19.25 -14.22 -2.83
CA ARG A 121 -19.38 -15.50 -2.10
C ARG A 121 -20.24 -15.39 -0.83
N THR A 122 -20.13 -14.27 -0.11
CA THR A 122 -20.81 -14.03 1.17
C THR A 122 -21.31 -12.57 1.23
N PRO A 123 -22.40 -12.25 0.50
CA PRO A 123 -22.90 -10.88 0.34
C PRO A 123 -23.33 -10.19 1.64
N GLU A 124 -23.68 -10.95 2.66
CA GLU A 124 -24.06 -10.48 3.99
C GLU A 124 -22.89 -9.88 4.79
N LYS A 125 -21.65 -10.15 4.37
CA LYS A 125 -20.43 -9.62 4.99
C LYS A 125 -19.64 -8.82 3.93
N PRO A 126 -19.95 -7.55 3.67
CA PRO A 126 -19.19 -6.75 2.72
C PRO A 126 -17.74 -6.54 3.20
N ARG A 127 -16.79 -6.64 2.26
CA ARG A 127 -15.37 -6.33 2.44
C ARG A 127 -14.97 -5.11 1.65
N PHE A 128 -14.04 -4.39 2.25
CA PHE A 128 -13.56 -3.09 1.79
C PHE A 128 -12.06 -3.11 1.58
N VAL A 129 -11.58 -2.25 0.67
CA VAL A 129 -10.17 -2.09 0.37
C VAL A 129 -9.66 -0.77 0.95
N ALA A 130 -8.65 -0.85 1.82
CA ALA A 130 -7.92 0.31 2.31
C ALA A 130 -6.66 0.55 1.46
N GLY A 131 -6.64 1.67 0.75
CA GLY A 131 -5.44 2.15 0.06
C GLY A 131 -4.40 2.65 1.07
N ALA A 132 -3.41 1.82 1.34
CA ALA A 132 -2.35 2.09 2.30
C ALA A 132 -1.37 3.17 1.79
N LEU A 133 -1.17 4.21 2.59
CA LEU A 133 -0.20 5.28 2.39
C LEU A 133 0.74 5.32 3.59
N GLY A 134 1.91 4.68 3.46
CA GLY A 134 2.95 4.69 4.47
C GLY A 134 3.75 6.01 4.48
N PRO A 135 4.58 6.24 5.51
CA PRO A 135 5.15 7.56 5.83
C PRO A 135 6.36 7.98 4.97
N THR A 136 6.72 7.20 3.95
CA THR A 136 8.01 7.24 3.21
C THR A 136 9.24 6.93 4.08
N ASN A 137 10.43 6.92 3.46
CA ASN A 137 11.73 6.80 4.15
C ASN A 137 12.37 8.16 4.51
N ARG A 138 11.67 9.28 4.28
CA ARG A 138 12.18 10.65 4.54
C ARG A 138 11.29 11.39 5.53
N THR A 139 11.88 12.34 6.26
CA THR A 139 11.20 13.21 7.23
C THR A 139 11.29 14.66 6.78
N ALA A 140 10.18 15.39 6.89
CA ALA A 140 10.12 16.83 6.63
C ALA A 140 10.24 17.68 7.90
N SER A 141 9.94 17.13 9.08
CA SER A 141 10.05 17.87 10.35
C SER A 141 11.39 17.71 11.05
N ILE A 142 12.09 16.58 10.86
CA ILE A 142 13.33 16.24 11.57
C ILE A 142 14.54 16.41 10.63
N SER A 143 15.61 17.03 11.11
CA SER A 143 16.86 17.11 10.34
C SER A 143 17.57 15.75 10.32
N PRO A 144 18.11 15.31 9.17
CA PRO A 144 18.96 14.14 9.10
C PRO A 144 20.38 14.38 9.65
N ASP A 145 20.74 15.63 9.97
CA ASP A 145 22.07 16.03 10.39
C ASP A 145 21.98 16.74 11.74
N VAL A 146 22.56 16.11 12.77
CA VAL A 146 22.58 16.64 14.14
C VAL A 146 23.32 17.97 14.25
N ASN A 147 24.22 18.27 13.31
CA ASN A 147 25.00 19.52 13.31
C ASN A 147 24.30 20.65 12.52
N ASP A 148 23.27 20.32 11.74
CA ASP A 148 22.48 21.30 10.99
C ASP A 148 20.98 21.07 11.23
N PRO A 149 20.39 21.71 12.26
CA PRO A 149 18.98 21.51 12.59
C PRO A 149 18.02 22.07 11.52
N GLY A 150 18.51 22.89 10.57
CA GLY A 150 17.72 23.45 9.48
C GLY A 150 17.65 22.56 8.23
N LYS A 151 18.58 21.62 8.07
CA LYS A 151 18.64 20.71 6.92
C LYS A 151 17.41 19.83 6.83
N ARG A 152 16.90 19.61 5.61
CA ARG A 152 15.80 18.68 5.31
C ARG A 152 16.14 17.83 4.10
N ASN A 153 15.80 16.54 4.17
CA ASN A 153 15.98 15.61 3.05
C ASN A 153 14.85 15.71 2.01
N VAL A 154 13.70 16.24 2.42
CA VAL A 154 12.51 16.39 1.59
C VAL A 154 11.75 17.63 2.05
N ASN A 155 11.02 18.28 1.15
CA ASN A 155 10.14 19.39 1.48
C ASN A 155 8.66 19.00 1.35
N PHE A 156 7.78 19.89 1.83
CA PHE A 156 6.33 19.65 1.84
C PHE A 156 5.76 19.40 0.44
N GLU A 157 6.19 20.19 -0.57
CA GLU A 157 5.69 20.05 -1.94
C GLU A 157 6.08 18.71 -2.57
N GLN A 158 7.30 18.23 -2.33
CA GLN A 158 7.76 16.92 -2.78
C GLN A 158 6.93 15.78 -2.17
N LEU A 159 6.62 15.86 -0.88
CA LEU A 159 5.75 14.90 -0.20
C LEU A 159 4.32 14.94 -0.75
N PHE A 160 3.74 16.14 -0.86
CA PHE A 160 2.40 16.34 -1.42
C PHE A 160 2.29 15.73 -2.82
N LEU A 161 3.26 16.00 -3.70
CA LEU A 161 3.25 15.46 -5.07
C LEU A 161 3.40 13.93 -5.07
N ALA A 162 4.23 13.37 -4.19
CA ALA A 162 4.42 11.92 -4.07
C ALA A 162 3.18 11.21 -3.53
N TYR A 163 2.55 11.74 -2.48
CA TYR A 163 1.31 11.19 -1.93
C TYR A 163 0.13 11.36 -2.89
N ARG A 164 0.04 12.49 -3.60
CA ARG A 164 -1.00 12.72 -4.60
C ARG A 164 -0.94 11.67 -5.72
N GLU A 165 0.25 11.36 -6.23
CA GLU A 165 0.40 10.33 -7.26
C GLU A 165 0.02 8.94 -6.75
N ALA A 166 0.45 8.57 -5.54
CA ALA A 166 0.10 7.30 -4.92
C ALA A 166 -1.42 7.19 -4.68
N ALA A 167 -2.02 8.21 -4.07
CA ALA A 167 -3.46 8.30 -3.82
C ALA A 167 -4.26 8.22 -5.12
N GLN A 168 -3.80 8.88 -6.19
CA GLN A 168 -4.45 8.80 -7.50
C GLN A 168 -4.48 7.35 -8.03
N GLY A 169 -3.34 6.64 -7.97
CA GLY A 169 -3.28 5.22 -8.36
C GLY A 169 -4.22 4.34 -7.52
N LEU A 170 -4.26 4.56 -6.20
CA LEU A 170 -5.13 3.80 -5.29
C LEU A 170 -6.62 4.03 -5.58
N MET A 171 -7.03 5.30 -5.75
CA MET A 171 -8.42 5.64 -6.06
C MET A 171 -8.86 5.08 -7.42
N GLU A 172 -8.04 5.25 -8.46
CA GLU A 172 -8.33 4.70 -9.79
C GLU A 172 -8.29 3.16 -9.83
N GLY A 173 -7.55 2.54 -8.91
CA GLY A 173 -7.49 1.09 -8.75
C GLY A 173 -8.67 0.50 -7.98
N GLY A 174 -9.52 1.33 -7.39
CA GLY A 174 -10.75 0.90 -6.71
C GLY A 174 -10.65 0.74 -5.20
N ALA A 175 -9.70 1.44 -4.55
CA ALA A 175 -9.70 1.53 -3.09
C ALA A 175 -10.97 2.21 -2.56
N ASP A 176 -11.54 1.68 -1.48
CA ASP A 176 -12.77 2.17 -0.85
C ASP A 176 -12.50 3.35 0.10
N LEU A 177 -11.32 3.36 0.71
CA LEU A 177 -10.81 4.44 1.55
C LEU A 177 -9.29 4.56 1.38
N LEU A 178 -8.73 5.70 1.76
CA LEU A 178 -7.28 5.89 1.90
C LEU A 178 -6.91 5.85 3.38
N MET A 179 -5.84 5.15 3.71
CA MET A 179 -5.34 5.02 5.07
C MET A 179 -3.92 5.55 5.17
N VAL A 180 -3.79 6.75 5.76
CA VAL A 180 -2.50 7.33 6.12
C VAL A 180 -2.05 6.65 7.41
N GLU A 181 -1.07 5.76 7.30
CA GLU A 181 -0.70 4.85 8.38
C GLU A 181 0.76 5.02 8.82
N THR A 182 1.09 4.44 9.98
CA THR A 182 2.45 4.43 10.53
C THR A 182 3.10 5.82 10.56
N ILE A 183 2.32 6.85 10.92
CA ILE A 183 2.73 8.25 10.93
C ILE A 183 3.81 8.48 11.99
N PHE A 184 5.08 8.50 11.59
CA PHE A 184 6.19 8.90 12.46
C PHE A 184 6.47 10.42 12.39
N ASP A 185 6.08 11.08 11.29
CA ASP A 185 6.26 12.52 11.06
C ASP A 185 4.92 13.14 10.67
N THR A 186 4.36 13.99 11.55
CA THR A 186 3.07 14.64 11.29
C THR A 186 3.10 15.65 10.15
N LEU A 187 4.26 16.19 9.76
CA LEU A 187 4.35 17.05 8.59
C LEU A 187 4.24 16.24 7.29
N ASN A 188 4.70 14.98 7.30
CA ASN A 188 4.47 14.06 6.19
C ASN A 188 2.98 13.75 6.03
N ALA A 189 2.29 13.42 7.12
CA ALA A 189 0.86 13.10 7.05
C ALA A 189 -0.05 14.29 6.68
N LYS A 190 0.43 15.53 6.88
CA LYS A 190 -0.28 16.75 6.46
C LYS A 190 -0.09 17.05 4.97
N ALA A 191 1.00 16.58 4.37
CA ALA A 191 1.30 16.76 2.96
C ALA A 191 0.47 15.79 2.12
#